data_AF-A0AAD7U5U7-F1
#
_entry.id   AF-A0AAD7U5U7-F1
#
_cell.length_a   1.000
_cell.length_b   1.000
_cell.length_c   1.000
_cell.angle_alpha   90.00
_cell.angle_beta   90.00
_cell.angle_gamma   90.00
#
_symmetry.space_group_name_H-M   'P 1'
#
loop_
_entity.id
_entity.type
_entity.pdbx_description
1 polymer ?
#
loop_
_entity_poly.entity_id
_entity_poly.type
_entity_poly.pdbx_seq_one_letter_code
_entity_poly.pdbx_strand_id
1 'polypeptide(L)'
;MAEVEDQRLVRTDTTVDRFSELCLKDATDQAEFFLKSFIFALGDSWKEVPALCSEFTKHAKATGPSDRYMSHIQAADFLQKNDITRTGLERRREIEDIDFNHDGKIVFVEYLLMHYKVMILREFYSRHQKEPEEDLTGTGVGLVGVGDKLLEELFTMPHGLSPQLEAALEEFTADKKKREEKVKTLEDKAAKGGVLGMAAKNELIILNQADTTELNRIELTLNAAKRKAAKQSGEEAVTKAKEAEEKAKKEEHARRRATMKQRASIFEKPK
;
A
#
# COMPACT_ATOMS: atom_id res chain seq x y z
N MET A 1 51.40 -14.56 -3.52
CA MET A 1 50.09 -14.68 -4.19
C MET A 1 49.05 -14.67 -3.08
N ALA A 2 48.46 -13.50 -2.82
CA ALA A 2 47.42 -13.33 -1.83
C ALA A 2 46.09 -13.25 -2.58
N GLU A 3 45.22 -14.21 -2.34
CA GLU A 3 43.83 -14.18 -2.80
C GLU A 3 43.10 -13.11 -1.98
N VAL A 4 42.60 -12.09 -2.69
CA VAL A 4 41.70 -11.08 -2.13
C VAL A 4 40.30 -11.66 -2.23
N GLU A 5 39.76 -12.13 -1.10
CA GLU A 5 38.35 -12.52 -0.99
C GLU A 5 37.45 -11.29 -1.21
N ASP A 6 36.70 -11.31 -2.31
CA ASP A 6 35.61 -10.37 -2.65
C ASP A 6 34.45 -10.56 -1.65
N GLN A 7 34.56 -9.92 -0.48
CA GLN A 7 33.46 -9.78 0.47
C GLN A 7 32.42 -8.79 -0.07
N ARG A 8 31.58 -9.24 -1.00
CA ARG A 8 30.32 -8.54 -1.30
C ARG A 8 29.39 -8.71 -0.10
N LEU A 9 29.38 -7.72 0.77
CA LEU A 9 28.32 -7.53 1.77
C LEU A 9 26.96 -7.61 1.06
N VAL A 10 26.23 -8.70 1.31
CA VAL A 10 24.82 -8.82 0.91
C VAL A 10 24.06 -7.80 1.76
N ARG A 11 23.80 -6.63 1.19
CA ARG A 11 22.99 -5.59 1.84
C ARG A 11 21.59 -6.17 2.01
N THR A 12 21.17 -6.42 3.26
CA THR A 12 19.78 -6.77 3.56
C THR A 12 18.92 -5.57 3.25
N ASP A 13 18.01 -5.76 2.31
CA ASP A 13 17.07 -4.75 1.83
C ASP A 13 16.18 -4.28 2.98
N THR A 14 16.22 -2.98 3.29
CA THR A 14 15.44 -2.42 4.41
C THR A 14 14.02 -2.06 3.95
N THR A 15 13.08 -1.90 4.88
CA THR A 15 11.71 -1.46 4.55
C THR A 15 11.71 -0.09 3.85
N VAL A 16 12.67 0.78 4.19
CA VAL A 16 12.85 2.09 3.55
C VAL A 16 13.35 1.95 2.12
N ASP A 17 14.23 0.99 1.83
CA ASP A 17 14.69 0.71 0.46
C ASP A 17 13.50 0.24 -0.40
N ARG A 18 12.71 -0.71 0.10
CA ARG A 18 11.47 -1.18 -0.56
C ARG A 18 10.46 -0.07 -0.78
N PHE A 19 10.35 0.86 0.16
CA PHE A 19 9.48 2.04 0.02
C PHE A 19 9.99 2.98 -1.07
N SER A 20 11.29 3.25 -1.09
CA SER A 20 11.93 4.07 -2.12
C SER A 20 11.69 3.49 -3.51
N GLU A 21 11.78 2.16 -3.67
CA GLU A 21 11.44 1.47 -4.92
C GLU A 21 9.96 1.63 -5.30
N LEU A 22 9.05 1.56 -4.33
CA LEU A 22 7.62 1.79 -4.56
C LEU A 22 7.35 3.23 -5.03
N CYS A 23 8.04 4.22 -4.45
CA CYS A 23 7.92 5.63 -4.85
C CYS A 23 8.37 5.90 -6.31
N LEU A 24 9.25 5.06 -6.87
CA LEU A 24 9.70 5.18 -8.26
C LEU A 24 8.65 4.66 -9.28
N LYS A 25 7.70 3.84 -8.84
CA LYS A 25 6.62 3.35 -9.69
C LYS A 25 5.62 4.45 -10.05
N ASP A 26 4.78 4.21 -11.05
CA ASP A 26 3.71 5.17 -11.35
C ASP A 26 2.58 5.13 -10.31
N ALA A 27 1.72 6.15 -10.31
CA ALA A 27 0.66 6.29 -9.32
C ALA A 27 -0.34 5.11 -9.33
N THR A 28 -0.55 4.48 -10.48
CA THR A 28 -1.46 3.34 -10.62
C THR A 28 -0.86 2.09 -9.98
N ASP A 29 0.44 1.82 -10.21
CA ASP A 29 1.16 0.73 -9.54
C ASP A 29 1.26 0.97 -8.02
N GLN A 30 1.44 2.22 -7.58
CA GLN A 30 1.41 2.60 -6.16
C GLN A 30 0.02 2.35 -5.53
N ALA A 31 -1.05 2.69 -6.25
CA ALA A 31 -2.42 2.45 -5.84
C ALA A 31 -2.73 0.95 -5.72
N GLU A 32 -2.25 0.13 -6.67
CA GLU A 32 -2.38 -1.32 -6.64
C GLU A 32 -1.78 -1.90 -5.36
N PHE A 33 -0.53 -1.50 -5.07
CA PHE A 33 0.18 -1.99 -3.89
C PHE A 33 -0.58 -1.63 -2.61
N PHE A 34 -1.03 -0.38 -2.51
CA PHE A 34 -1.83 0.07 -1.37
C PHE A 34 -3.14 -0.72 -1.24
N LEU A 35 -3.85 -0.97 -2.34
CA LEU A 35 -5.05 -1.80 -2.33
C LEU A 35 -4.74 -3.22 -1.86
N LYS A 36 -3.67 -3.85 -2.34
CA LYS A 36 -3.28 -5.20 -1.85
C LYS A 36 -3.07 -5.22 -0.34
N SER A 37 -2.47 -4.18 0.23
CA SER A 37 -2.24 -4.08 1.68
C SER A 37 -3.51 -3.79 2.49
N PHE A 38 -4.45 -2.99 1.96
CA PHE A 38 -5.53 -2.41 2.75
C PHE A 38 -6.96 -2.66 2.25
N ILE A 39 -7.17 -3.48 1.20
CA ILE A 39 -8.49 -3.63 0.58
C ILE A 39 -9.61 -4.09 1.53
N PHE A 40 -9.29 -4.90 2.55
CA PHE A 40 -10.29 -5.31 3.53
C PHE A 40 -10.62 -4.19 4.53
N ALA A 41 -9.61 -3.46 4.99
CA ALA A 41 -9.78 -2.35 5.93
C ALA A 41 -10.50 -1.15 5.27
N LEU A 42 -10.31 -0.96 3.96
CA LEU A 42 -11.03 0.03 3.15
C LEU A 42 -12.52 -0.28 3.00
N GLY A 43 -12.98 -1.51 3.24
CA GLY A 43 -14.41 -1.82 3.17
C GLY A 43 -14.97 -1.60 1.76
N ASP A 44 -15.89 -0.64 1.63
CA ASP A 44 -16.50 -0.21 0.35
C ASP A 44 -15.81 1.05 -0.23
N SER A 45 -15.06 1.77 0.61
CA SER A 45 -14.26 2.95 0.23
C SER A 45 -13.04 2.61 -0.62
N TRP A 46 -12.78 1.34 -0.91
CA TRP A 46 -11.68 0.96 -1.81
C TRP A 46 -11.82 1.60 -3.21
N LYS A 47 -13.06 1.90 -3.64
CA LYS A 47 -13.37 2.58 -4.90
C LYS A 47 -12.86 4.02 -4.95
N GLU A 48 -12.62 4.63 -3.79
CA GLU A 48 -12.09 5.98 -3.66
C GLU A 48 -10.60 6.03 -4.02
N VAL A 49 -9.82 4.98 -3.74
CA VAL A 49 -8.38 4.92 -4.06
C VAL A 49 -8.10 5.12 -5.56
N PRO A 50 -8.74 4.40 -6.51
CA PRO A 50 -8.52 4.66 -7.92
C PRO A 50 -9.08 6.02 -8.37
N ALA A 51 -10.13 6.56 -7.74
CA ALA A 51 -10.61 7.90 -8.04
C ALA A 51 -9.57 8.96 -7.63
N LEU A 52 -9.08 8.89 -6.39
CA LEU A 52 -8.01 9.72 -5.86
C LEU A 52 -6.73 9.63 -6.69
N CYS A 53 -6.37 8.45 -7.19
CA CYS A 53 -5.23 8.27 -8.08
C CYS A 53 -5.36 9.10 -9.38
N SER A 54 -6.56 9.09 -9.99
CA SER A 54 -6.83 9.86 -11.20
C SER A 54 -6.90 11.36 -10.92
N GLU A 55 -7.42 11.76 -9.75
CA GLU A 55 -7.42 13.16 -9.32
C GLU A 55 -6.03 13.67 -8.98
N PHE A 56 -5.22 12.87 -8.30
CA PHE A 56 -3.84 13.18 -7.95
C PHE A 56 -2.99 13.42 -9.20
N THR A 57 -3.01 12.48 -10.15
CA THR A 57 -2.24 12.60 -11.42
C THR A 57 -2.69 13.81 -12.23
N LYS A 58 -4.01 14.04 -12.33
CA LYS A 58 -4.57 15.22 -12.99
C LYS A 58 -4.14 16.52 -12.31
N HIS A 59 -4.18 16.56 -10.98
CA HIS A 59 -3.78 17.73 -10.22
C HIS A 59 -2.28 18.00 -10.37
N ALA A 60 -1.43 16.98 -10.26
CA ALA A 60 0.01 17.08 -10.40
C ALA A 60 0.40 17.63 -11.78
N LYS A 61 -0.23 17.11 -12.86
CA LYS A 61 -0.06 17.59 -14.23
C LYS A 61 -0.55 19.03 -14.43
N ALA A 62 -1.61 19.44 -13.72
CA ALA A 62 -2.20 20.77 -13.87
C ALA A 62 -1.42 21.87 -13.11
N THR A 63 -0.88 21.55 -11.94
CA THR A 63 -0.24 22.53 -11.06
C THR A 63 1.28 22.44 -11.08
N GLY A 64 1.86 21.41 -11.70
CA GLY A 64 3.28 21.11 -11.65
C GLY A 64 3.89 20.56 -12.93
N PRO A 65 5.21 20.32 -12.91
CA PRO A 65 5.95 19.81 -14.06
C PRO A 65 5.86 18.28 -14.23
N SER A 66 5.24 17.57 -13.28
CA SER A 66 5.20 16.11 -13.24
C SER A 66 3.78 15.61 -12.99
N ASP A 67 3.45 14.46 -13.56
CA ASP A 67 2.25 13.68 -13.28
C ASP A 67 2.48 12.61 -12.18
N ARG A 68 3.72 12.47 -11.67
CA ARG A 68 4.11 11.41 -10.72
C ARG A 68 4.21 11.87 -9.27
N TYR A 69 4.56 13.14 -9.06
CA TYR A 69 4.79 13.69 -7.73
C TYR A 69 4.31 15.13 -7.64
N MET A 70 4.07 15.56 -6.41
CA MET A 70 3.75 16.94 -6.05
C MET A 70 4.82 17.51 -5.14
N SER A 71 5.12 18.80 -5.26
CA SER A 71 5.83 19.53 -4.21
C SER A 71 4.93 19.69 -2.97
N HIS A 72 5.52 20.02 -1.82
CA HIS A 72 4.77 20.26 -0.58
C HIS A 72 3.64 21.31 -0.74
N ILE A 73 3.83 22.31 -1.62
CA ILE A 73 2.85 23.37 -1.88
C ILE A 73 1.69 22.86 -2.75
N GLN A 74 1.94 21.95 -3.68
CA GLN A 74 0.89 21.36 -4.52
C GLN A 74 0.09 20.33 -3.72
N ALA A 75 0.78 19.48 -2.96
CA ALA A 75 0.12 18.51 -2.09
C ALA A 75 -0.74 19.21 -1.02
N ALA A 76 -0.30 20.36 -0.53
CA ALA A 76 -1.07 21.24 0.34
C ALA A 76 -2.44 21.63 -0.24
N ASP A 77 -2.46 22.10 -1.49
CA ASP A 77 -3.67 22.49 -2.21
C ASP A 77 -4.54 21.27 -2.50
N PHE A 78 -3.93 20.16 -2.92
CA PHE A 78 -4.63 18.90 -3.16
C PHE A 78 -5.33 18.34 -1.91
N LEU A 79 -4.68 18.40 -0.75
CA LEU A 79 -5.26 17.99 0.53
C LEU A 79 -6.46 18.85 0.93
N GLN A 80 -6.39 20.17 0.69
CA GLN A 80 -7.50 21.08 0.99
C GLN A 80 -8.72 20.81 0.11
N LYS A 81 -8.50 20.37 -1.14
CA LYS A 81 -9.58 20.01 -2.07
C LYS A 81 -10.25 18.68 -1.74
N ASN A 82 -9.57 17.80 -1.01
CA ASN A 82 -10.06 16.48 -0.59
C ASN A 82 -10.46 16.48 0.90
N ASP A 83 -11.19 17.52 1.31
CA ASP A 83 -11.98 17.66 2.55
C ASP A 83 -11.25 17.69 3.92
N ILE A 84 -9.93 17.47 3.99
CA ILE A 84 -9.20 17.50 5.27
C ILE A 84 -8.27 18.71 5.34
N THR A 85 -8.84 19.82 5.83
CA THR A 85 -8.08 21.06 6.05
C THR A 85 -7.05 20.87 7.17
N ARG A 86 -5.82 21.31 6.90
CA ARG A 86 -4.70 21.32 7.86
C ARG A 86 -4.15 22.73 7.97
N THR A 87 -3.68 23.11 9.14
CA THR A 87 -2.84 24.29 9.29
C THR A 87 -1.50 24.09 8.58
N GLY A 88 -0.80 25.19 8.27
CA GLY A 88 0.51 25.12 7.61
C GLY A 88 1.57 24.37 8.44
N LEU A 89 1.46 24.40 9.77
CA LEU A 89 2.37 23.70 10.67
C LEU A 89 2.10 22.20 10.73
N GLU A 90 0.83 21.80 10.88
CA GLU A 90 0.43 20.39 10.90
C GLU A 90 0.82 19.71 9.59
N ARG A 91 0.49 20.35 8.46
CA ARG A 91 0.84 19.82 7.15
C ARG A 91 2.34 19.59 6.99
N ARG A 92 3.17 20.55 7.38
CA ARG A 92 4.63 20.42 7.25
C ARG A 92 5.14 19.22 8.05
N ARG A 93 4.71 19.09 9.31
CA ARG A 93 5.16 17.99 10.18
C ARG A 93 4.63 16.64 9.72
N GLU A 94 3.40 16.57 9.24
CA GLU A 94 2.84 15.33 8.69
C GLU A 94 3.56 14.88 7.42
N ILE A 95 3.95 15.83 6.56
CA ILE A 95 4.74 15.53 5.36
C ILE A 95 6.13 15.02 5.77
N GLU A 96 6.80 15.67 6.72
CA GLU A 96 8.09 15.22 7.24
C GLU A 96 8.03 13.80 7.84
N ASP A 97 6.88 13.39 8.40
CA ASP A 97 6.67 12.06 8.98
C ASP A 97 6.47 10.94 7.93
N ILE A 98 6.13 11.30 6.69
CA ILE A 98 5.83 10.34 5.60
C ILE A 98 6.78 10.45 4.40
N ASP A 99 7.58 11.52 4.31
CA ASP A 99 8.65 11.71 3.32
C ASP A 99 9.87 10.90 3.74
N PHE A 100 9.76 9.57 3.64
CA PHE A 100 10.76 8.62 4.12
C PHE A 100 12.06 8.66 3.30
N ASN A 101 11.99 9.11 2.05
CA ASN A 101 13.16 9.24 1.17
C ASN A 101 13.79 10.64 1.22
N HIS A 102 13.17 11.59 1.95
CA HIS A 102 13.63 12.96 2.17
C HIS A 102 13.89 13.74 0.88
N ASP A 103 13.09 13.50 -0.16
CA ASP A 103 13.27 14.14 -1.46
C ASP A 103 12.48 15.47 -1.61
N GLY A 104 11.68 15.82 -0.59
CA GLY A 104 10.87 17.03 -0.55
C GLY A 104 9.72 17.04 -1.56
N LYS A 105 9.36 15.88 -2.08
CA LYS A 105 8.23 15.64 -2.97
C LYS A 105 7.30 14.64 -2.29
N ILE A 106 6.08 14.58 -2.82
CA ILE A 106 5.04 13.68 -2.35
C ILE A 106 4.59 12.88 -3.54
N VAL A 107 4.85 11.58 -3.52
CA VAL A 107 4.29 10.62 -4.46
C VAL A 107 2.93 10.13 -3.95
N PHE A 108 2.21 9.39 -4.79
CA PHE A 108 0.84 9.00 -4.48
C PHE A 108 0.74 8.08 -3.26
N VAL A 109 1.68 7.15 -3.06
CA VAL A 109 1.67 6.27 -1.88
C VAL A 109 1.88 7.05 -0.57
N GLU A 110 2.76 8.06 -0.54
CA GLU A 110 2.93 8.93 0.63
C GLU A 110 1.64 9.70 0.92
N TYR A 111 1.00 10.23 -0.12
CA TYR A 111 -0.33 10.83 0.02
C TYR A 111 -1.35 9.86 0.63
N LEU A 112 -1.40 8.60 0.17
CA LEU A 112 -2.32 7.59 0.69
C LEU A 112 -2.04 7.27 2.17
N LEU A 113 -0.77 7.18 2.58
CA LEU A 113 -0.39 6.96 3.99
C LEU A 113 -0.89 8.10 4.89
N MET A 114 -0.81 9.34 4.42
CA MET A 114 -1.34 10.49 5.16
C MET A 114 -2.87 10.58 5.11
N HIS A 115 -3.49 10.29 3.96
CA HIS A 115 -4.95 10.37 3.78
C HIS A 115 -5.68 9.31 4.61
N TYR A 116 -5.17 8.06 4.60
CA TYR A 116 -5.76 6.93 5.32
C TYR A 116 -5.09 6.63 6.66
N LYS A 117 -4.31 7.57 7.20
CA LYS A 117 -3.49 7.41 8.42
C LYS A 117 -4.21 6.72 9.57
N VAL A 118 -5.40 7.20 9.93
CA VAL A 118 -6.18 6.63 11.05
C VAL A 118 -6.59 5.17 10.79
N MET A 119 -6.99 4.85 9.56
CA MET A 119 -7.36 3.48 9.18
C MET A 119 -6.14 2.55 9.29
N ILE A 120 -4.99 2.98 8.75
CA ILE A 120 -3.74 2.21 8.78
C ILE A 120 -3.29 1.97 10.22
N LEU A 121 -3.34 3.00 11.08
CA LEU A 121 -2.97 2.85 12.49
C LEU A 121 -3.92 1.90 13.24
N ARG A 122 -5.22 1.95 12.96
CA ARG A 122 -6.17 0.98 13.56
C ARG A 122 -5.85 -0.46 13.16
N GLU A 123 -5.50 -0.70 11.90
CA GLU A 123 -5.04 -2.01 11.44
C GLU A 123 -3.75 -2.44 12.14
N PHE A 124 -2.77 -1.54 12.22
CA PHE A 124 -1.51 -1.78 12.93
C PHE A 124 -1.75 -2.22 14.38
N TYR A 125 -2.55 -1.45 15.14
CA TYR A 125 -2.86 -1.75 16.54
C TYR A 125 -3.64 -3.04 16.71
N SER A 126 -4.64 -3.28 15.86
CA SER A 126 -5.43 -4.51 15.84
C SER A 126 -4.55 -5.75 15.63
N ARG A 127 -3.65 -5.72 14.63
CA ARG A 127 -2.77 -6.86 14.32
C ARG A 127 -1.73 -7.10 15.40
N HIS A 128 -1.18 -6.03 15.96
CA HIS A 128 -0.21 -6.10 17.04
C HIS A 128 -0.83 -6.39 18.42
N GLN A 129 -2.17 -6.40 18.52
CA GLN A 129 -2.90 -6.58 19.78
C GLN A 129 -2.46 -5.60 20.86
N LYS A 130 -2.29 -4.34 20.45
CA LYS A 130 -1.92 -3.23 21.33
C LYS A 130 -3.04 -2.22 21.35
N GLU A 131 -3.22 -1.57 22.49
CA GLU A 131 -4.08 -0.40 22.57
C GLU A 131 -3.46 0.77 21.80
N PRO A 132 -4.24 1.58 21.08
CA PRO A 132 -3.75 2.79 20.43
C PRO A 132 -3.04 3.71 21.42
N GLU A 133 -1.83 4.16 21.06
CA GLU A 133 -1.10 5.16 21.85
C GLU A 133 -1.57 6.57 21.49
N GLU A 134 -2.07 6.74 20.26
CA GLU A 134 -2.60 7.99 19.71
C GLU A 134 -4.14 8.04 19.74
N ASP A 135 -4.69 9.26 19.70
CA ASP A 135 -6.13 9.45 19.52
C ASP A 135 -6.54 9.19 18.07
N LEU A 136 -7.18 8.04 17.84
CA LEU A 136 -7.67 7.59 16.55
C LEU A 136 -9.16 7.87 16.32
N THR A 137 -9.81 8.69 17.14
CA THR A 137 -11.26 8.97 17.01
C THR A 137 -11.58 10.00 15.93
N GLY A 138 -10.63 10.89 15.62
CA GLY A 138 -10.77 11.94 14.62
C GLY A 138 -10.22 11.60 13.23
N THR A 139 -9.81 12.63 12.48
CA THR A 139 -9.26 12.53 11.11
C THR A 139 -7.76 12.24 11.06
N GLY A 140 -7.07 12.24 12.20
CA GLY A 140 -5.61 12.05 12.27
C GLY A 140 -4.78 13.25 11.79
N VAL A 141 -5.43 14.41 11.62
CA VAL A 141 -4.74 15.69 11.36
C VAL A 141 -3.89 16.08 12.57
N GLY A 142 -2.67 16.53 12.31
CA GLY A 142 -1.69 16.90 13.33
C GLY A 142 -1.00 15.71 13.99
N LEU A 143 -1.40 14.48 13.67
CA LEU A 143 -0.76 13.27 14.20
C LEU A 143 0.56 12.99 13.48
N VAL A 144 1.64 12.91 14.25
CA VAL A 144 3.03 12.81 13.77
C VAL A 144 3.83 11.87 14.67
N GLY A 145 4.99 11.40 14.21
CA GLY A 145 5.78 10.40 14.92
C GLY A 145 5.22 8.99 14.74
N VAL A 146 4.40 8.79 13.72
CA VAL A 146 3.74 7.51 13.41
C VAL A 146 4.23 6.92 12.10
N GLY A 147 5.16 7.59 11.40
CA GLY A 147 5.71 7.15 10.11
C GLY A 147 6.15 5.69 10.11
N ASP A 148 6.93 5.26 11.11
CA ASP A 148 7.42 3.88 11.21
C ASP A 148 6.27 2.86 11.26
N LYS A 149 5.20 3.15 12.02
CA LYS A 149 4.01 2.29 12.15
C LYS A 149 3.25 2.20 10.81
N LEU A 150 3.11 3.34 10.11
CA LEU A 150 2.48 3.40 8.80
C LEU A 150 3.26 2.60 7.76
N LEU A 151 4.58 2.75 7.77
CA LEU A 151 5.48 2.10 6.83
C LEU A 151 5.52 0.59 7.05
N GLU A 152 5.62 0.13 8.30
CA GLU A 152 5.56 -1.28 8.65
C GLU A 152 4.24 -1.90 8.19
N GLU A 153 3.12 -1.24 8.45
CA GLU A 153 1.81 -1.74 8.12
C GLU A 153 1.56 -1.77 6.59
N LEU A 154 2.08 -0.79 5.85
CA LEU A 154 1.99 -0.76 4.37
C LEU A 154 2.55 -2.03 3.73
N PHE A 155 3.61 -2.61 4.31
CA PHE A 155 4.24 -3.83 3.80
C PHE A 155 3.70 -5.12 4.43
N THR A 156 2.68 -5.02 5.28
CA THR A 156 2.05 -6.17 5.95
C THR A 156 0.77 -6.57 5.20
N MET A 157 0.87 -7.64 4.40
CA MET A 157 -0.26 -8.13 3.60
C MET A 157 -1.38 -8.66 4.50
N PRO A 158 -2.65 -8.36 4.17
CA PRO A 158 -3.78 -8.72 5.01
C PRO A 158 -4.07 -10.22 4.93
N HIS A 159 -4.45 -10.80 6.06
CA HIS A 159 -4.92 -12.19 6.10
C HIS A 159 -6.17 -12.38 5.24
N GLY A 160 -6.19 -13.45 4.44
CA GLY A 160 -7.32 -13.78 3.58
C GLY A 160 -7.28 -13.15 2.18
N LEU A 161 -6.20 -12.43 1.82
CA LEU A 161 -5.97 -12.01 0.44
C LEU A 161 -5.78 -13.26 -0.43
N SER A 162 -6.83 -13.63 -1.17
CA SER A 162 -6.78 -14.80 -2.04
C SER A 162 -6.03 -14.47 -3.34
N PRO A 163 -5.30 -15.42 -3.95
CA PRO A 163 -4.66 -15.21 -5.25
C PRO A 163 -5.61 -14.71 -6.35
N GLN A 164 -6.90 -15.09 -6.26
CA GLN A 164 -7.94 -14.62 -7.19
C GLN A 164 -8.22 -13.13 -7.04
N LEU A 165 -8.24 -12.61 -5.81
CA LEU A 165 -8.44 -11.19 -5.54
C LEU A 165 -7.20 -10.38 -5.94
N GLU A 166 -6.02 -10.91 -5.66
CA GLU A 166 -4.75 -10.30 -6.06
C GLU A 166 -4.67 -10.16 -7.61
N ALA A 167 -4.97 -11.24 -8.34
CA ALA A 167 -5.01 -11.21 -9.79
C ALA A 167 -6.11 -10.28 -10.34
N ALA A 168 -7.28 -10.19 -9.68
CA ALA A 168 -8.34 -9.26 -10.08
C ALA A 168 -7.93 -7.79 -9.89
N LEU A 169 -7.13 -7.49 -8.86
CA LEU A 169 -6.57 -6.15 -8.65
C LEU A 169 -5.54 -5.82 -9.73
N GLU A 170 -4.64 -6.76 -10.05
CA GLU A 170 -3.64 -6.60 -11.11
C GLU A 170 -4.27 -6.41 -12.50
N GLU A 171 -5.33 -7.17 -12.82
CA GLU A 171 -6.05 -7.04 -14.08
C GLU A 171 -6.73 -5.66 -14.18
N PHE A 172 -7.38 -5.22 -13.11
CA PHE A 172 -8.00 -3.90 -13.05
C PHE A 172 -7.01 -2.75 -13.22
N THR A 173 -5.86 -2.82 -12.54
CA THR A 173 -4.83 -1.76 -12.62
C THR A 173 -4.17 -1.76 -13.98
N ALA A 174 -3.90 -2.93 -14.57
CA ALA A 174 -3.42 -3.06 -15.94
C ALA A 174 -4.40 -2.45 -16.96
N ASP A 175 -5.70 -2.71 -16.83
CA ASP A 175 -6.72 -2.14 -17.72
C ASP A 175 -6.89 -0.63 -17.53
N LYS A 176 -6.78 -0.16 -16.29
CA LYS A 176 -6.73 1.28 -16.01
C LYS A 176 -5.53 1.95 -16.68
N LYS A 177 -4.35 1.35 -16.60
CA LYS A 177 -3.12 1.84 -17.23
C LYS A 177 -3.26 1.89 -18.76
N LYS A 178 -3.78 0.83 -19.38
CA LYS A 178 -4.09 0.82 -20.83
C LYS A 178 -5.07 1.94 -21.20
N ARG A 179 -6.09 2.16 -20.38
CA ARG A 179 -7.06 3.25 -20.59
C ARG A 179 -6.40 4.61 -20.49
N GLU A 180 -5.54 4.85 -19.50
CA GLU A 180 -4.81 6.10 -19.32
C GLU A 180 -3.85 6.38 -20.48
N GLU A 181 -3.14 5.37 -20.97
CA GLU A 181 -2.28 5.48 -22.17
C GLU A 181 -3.11 5.82 -23.42
N LYS A 182 -4.28 5.20 -23.57
CA LYS A 182 -5.21 5.52 -24.67
C LYS A 182 -5.75 6.94 -24.55
N VAL A 183 -6.14 7.38 -23.36
CA VAL A 183 -6.56 8.76 -23.09
C VAL A 183 -5.45 9.73 -23.47
N LYS A 184 -4.22 9.51 -23.00
CA LYS A 184 -3.06 10.35 -23.32
C LYS A 184 -2.82 10.44 -24.83
N THR A 185 -2.85 9.30 -25.52
CA THR A 185 -2.69 9.25 -26.98
C THR A 185 -3.78 10.04 -27.71
N LEU A 186 -5.02 9.96 -27.23
CA LEU A 186 -6.14 10.70 -27.81
C LEU A 186 -6.08 12.19 -27.48
N GLU A 187 -5.64 12.58 -26.28
CA GLU A 187 -5.38 13.99 -25.90
C GLU A 187 -4.34 14.61 -26.85
N ASP A 188 -3.23 13.90 -27.09
CA ASP A 188 -2.16 14.36 -27.98
C ASP A 188 -2.65 14.50 -29.44
N LYS A 189 -3.53 13.61 -29.90
CA LYS A 189 -4.18 13.71 -31.22
C LYS A 189 -5.18 14.86 -31.27
N ALA A 190 -5.98 15.05 -30.22
CA ALA A 190 -6.97 16.11 -30.13
C ALA A 190 -6.31 17.50 -30.13
N ALA A 191 -5.14 17.64 -29.49
CA ALA A 191 -4.37 18.88 -29.44
C ALA A 191 -3.85 19.34 -30.82
N LYS A 192 -3.61 18.40 -31.75
CA LYS A 192 -3.15 18.72 -33.12
C LYS A 192 -4.24 19.36 -34.00
N GLY A 193 -5.51 19.28 -33.60
CA GLY A 193 -6.64 19.87 -34.34
C GLY A 193 -7.01 19.11 -35.64
N GLY A 194 -7.85 19.74 -36.47
CA GLY A 194 -8.34 19.16 -37.73
C GLY A 194 -9.38 18.04 -37.57
N VAL A 195 -9.70 17.35 -38.67
CA VAL A 195 -10.71 16.26 -38.71
C VAL A 195 -10.30 15.11 -37.79
N LEU A 196 -9.02 14.73 -37.81
CA LEU A 196 -8.47 13.69 -36.92
C LEU A 196 -8.52 14.11 -35.45
N GLY A 197 -8.27 15.39 -35.14
CA GLY A 197 -8.40 15.91 -33.78
C GLY A 197 -9.86 15.92 -33.27
N MET A 198 -10.83 16.21 -34.15
CA MET A 198 -12.25 16.11 -33.79
C MET A 198 -12.68 14.66 -33.55
N ALA A 199 -12.23 13.72 -34.38
CA ALA A 199 -12.47 12.29 -34.14
C ALA A 199 -11.91 11.83 -32.78
N ALA A 200 -10.67 12.24 -32.45
CA ALA A 200 -10.05 11.93 -31.16
C ALA A 200 -10.82 12.52 -29.97
N LYS A 201 -11.37 13.73 -30.09
CA LYS A 201 -12.25 14.33 -29.06
C LYS A 201 -13.53 13.52 -28.84
N ASN A 202 -14.15 13.05 -29.92
CA ASN A 202 -15.34 12.22 -29.82
C ASN A 202 -15.03 10.86 -29.17
N GLU A 203 -13.92 10.22 -29.56
CA GLU A 203 -13.45 8.99 -28.91
C GLU A 203 -13.17 9.18 -27.42
N LEU A 204 -12.56 10.31 -27.01
CA LEU A 204 -12.36 10.65 -25.60
C LEU A 204 -13.67 10.76 -24.83
N ILE A 205 -14.70 11.39 -25.41
CA ILE A 205 -16.02 11.52 -24.77
C ILE A 205 -16.63 10.14 -24.54
N ILE A 206 -16.61 9.28 -25.57
CA ILE A 206 -17.11 7.89 -25.47
C ILE A 206 -16.33 7.11 -24.41
N LEU A 207 -15.00 7.24 -24.40
CA LEU A 207 -14.14 6.55 -23.44
C LEU A 207 -14.37 7.05 -22.00
N ASN A 208 -14.70 8.33 -21.81
CA ASN A 208 -14.94 8.93 -20.50
C ASN A 208 -16.33 8.66 -19.93
N GLN A 209 -17.32 8.28 -20.75
CA GLN A 209 -18.66 7.91 -20.31
C GLN A 209 -18.76 6.56 -19.56
N ALA A 210 -17.60 5.94 -19.32
CA ALA A 210 -17.29 4.89 -18.34
C ALA A 210 -18.19 3.64 -18.34
N ASP A 211 -17.54 2.56 -18.78
CA ASP A 211 -17.84 1.18 -18.44
C ASP A 211 -17.52 0.92 -16.95
N THR A 212 -18.52 0.51 -16.17
CA THR A 212 -18.39 0.18 -14.73
C THR A 212 -18.11 -1.31 -14.48
N THR A 213 -17.94 -2.11 -15.53
CA THR A 213 -17.88 -3.57 -15.44
C THR A 213 -16.71 -4.08 -14.59
N GLU A 214 -15.51 -3.49 -14.74
CA GLU A 214 -14.34 -3.94 -13.97
C GLU A 214 -14.44 -3.60 -12.49
N LEU A 215 -15.01 -2.44 -12.13
CA LEU A 215 -15.29 -2.11 -10.73
C LEU A 215 -16.24 -3.13 -10.10
N ASN A 216 -17.28 -3.52 -10.84
CA ASN A 216 -18.23 -4.54 -10.41
C ASN A 216 -17.56 -5.92 -10.26
N ARG A 217 -16.61 -6.26 -11.14
CA ARG A 217 -15.86 -7.53 -11.09
C ARG A 217 -14.97 -7.62 -9.84
N ILE A 218 -14.24 -6.56 -9.51
CA ILE A 218 -13.47 -6.50 -8.26
C ILE A 218 -14.40 -6.58 -7.07
N GLU A 219 -15.50 -5.82 -7.06
CA GLU A 219 -16.46 -5.82 -5.95
C GLU A 219 -17.04 -7.22 -5.68
N LEU A 220 -17.40 -7.96 -6.75
CA LEU A 220 -17.86 -9.35 -6.63
C LEU A 220 -16.77 -10.26 -6.07
N THR A 221 -15.54 -10.14 -6.57
CA THR A 221 -14.40 -10.94 -6.12
C THR A 221 -14.01 -10.62 -4.68
N LEU A 222 -14.02 -9.35 -4.30
CA LEU A 222 -13.78 -8.87 -2.95
C LEU A 222 -14.86 -9.39 -2.00
N ASN A 223 -16.14 -9.34 -2.39
CA ASN A 223 -17.23 -9.89 -1.57
C ASN A 223 -17.14 -11.41 -1.44
N ALA A 224 -16.64 -12.12 -2.44
CA ALA A 224 -16.35 -13.55 -2.33
C ALA A 224 -15.15 -13.82 -1.41
N ALA A 225 -14.08 -13.03 -1.54
CA ALA A 225 -12.89 -13.11 -0.70
C ALA A 225 -13.22 -12.77 0.76
N LYS A 226 -13.95 -11.69 1.05
CA LYS A 226 -14.47 -11.33 2.38
C LYS A 226 -15.33 -12.44 2.97
N ARG A 227 -16.21 -13.07 2.18
CA ARG A 227 -17.01 -14.22 2.65
C ARG A 227 -16.16 -15.44 2.98
N LYS A 228 -15.10 -15.69 2.21
CA LYS A 228 -14.16 -16.79 2.46
C LYS A 228 -13.24 -16.48 3.63
N ALA A 229 -12.74 -15.26 3.71
CA ALA A 229 -11.97 -14.71 4.81
C ALA A 229 -12.81 -14.76 6.08
N ALA A 230 -14.03 -14.23 6.16
CA ALA A 230 -14.87 -14.34 7.36
C ALA A 230 -15.08 -15.79 7.85
N LYS A 231 -15.14 -16.78 6.93
CA LYS A 231 -15.16 -18.22 7.27
C LYS A 231 -13.81 -18.76 7.75
N GLN A 232 -12.71 -18.10 7.41
CA GLN A 232 -11.32 -18.45 7.69
C GLN A 232 -10.59 -17.44 8.60
N SER A 233 -11.21 -16.35 9.06
CA SER A 233 -10.59 -15.15 9.66
C SER A 233 -11.45 -14.59 10.79
N GLY A 234 -12.56 -15.26 11.17
CA GLY A 234 -13.24 -14.96 12.42
C GLY A 234 -12.31 -15.14 13.62
N GLU A 235 -12.77 -14.75 14.81
CA GLU A 235 -12.06 -14.92 16.09
C GLU A 235 -11.46 -16.35 16.26
N GLU A 236 -12.09 -17.36 15.67
CA GLU A 236 -11.62 -18.76 15.55
C GLU A 236 -10.33 -18.98 14.75
N ALA A 237 -9.99 -18.12 13.80
CA ALA A 237 -8.82 -18.30 12.94
C ALA A 237 -7.58 -17.62 13.50
N VAL A 238 -7.75 -16.46 14.14
CA VAL A 238 -6.69 -15.80 14.92
C VAL A 238 -6.33 -16.68 16.12
N THR A 239 -7.31 -17.33 16.76
CA THR A 239 -7.07 -18.33 17.80
C THR A 239 -6.41 -19.60 17.25
N LYS A 240 -6.85 -20.14 16.11
CA LYS A 240 -6.18 -21.31 15.48
C LYS A 240 -4.74 -21.02 15.01
N ALA A 241 -4.47 -19.83 14.48
CA ALA A 241 -3.12 -19.41 14.13
C ALA A 241 -2.23 -19.30 15.38
N LYS A 242 -2.77 -18.76 16.48
CA LYS A 242 -2.09 -18.75 17.79
C LYS A 242 -1.83 -20.15 18.33
N GLU A 243 -2.79 -21.06 18.28
CA GLU A 243 -2.61 -22.44 18.73
C GLU A 243 -1.53 -23.18 17.90
N ALA A 244 -1.49 -22.94 16.59
CA ALA A 244 -0.47 -23.51 15.71
C ALA A 244 0.93 -22.96 16.01
N GLU A 245 1.06 -21.65 16.23
CA GLU A 245 2.34 -21.01 16.55
C GLU A 245 2.86 -21.42 17.95
N GLU A 246 1.97 -21.50 18.94
CA GLU A 246 2.33 -21.91 20.30
C GLU A 246 2.72 -23.39 20.35
N LYS A 247 2.06 -24.24 19.55
CA LYS A 247 2.41 -25.66 19.39
C LYS A 247 3.76 -25.83 18.68
N ALA A 248 4.04 -25.04 17.65
CA ALA A 248 5.34 -25.03 16.99
C ALA A 248 6.47 -24.61 17.94
N LYS A 249 6.27 -23.57 18.76
CA LYS A 249 7.24 -23.15 19.79
C LYS A 249 7.46 -24.22 20.85
N LYS A 250 6.40 -24.90 21.31
CA LYS A 250 6.49 -26.03 22.26
C LYS A 250 7.24 -27.22 21.68
N GLU A 251 6.99 -27.58 20.42
CA GLU A 251 7.71 -28.65 19.71
C GLU A 251 9.19 -28.31 19.50
N GLU A 252 9.52 -27.06 19.16
CA GLU A 252 10.89 -26.61 19.05
C GLU A 252 11.62 -26.65 20.41
N HIS A 253 10.96 -26.21 21.48
CA HIS A 253 11.51 -26.29 22.84
C HIS A 253 11.73 -27.74 23.30
N ALA A 254 10.81 -28.64 22.95
CA ALA A 254 10.94 -30.07 23.21
C ALA A 254 12.12 -30.69 22.43
N ARG A 255 12.27 -30.33 21.15
CA ARG A 255 13.43 -30.75 20.32
C ARG A 255 14.75 -30.25 20.90
N ARG A 256 14.83 -28.97 21.30
CA ARG A 256 16.03 -28.40 21.95
C ARG A 256 16.35 -29.10 23.27
N ARG A 257 15.36 -29.46 24.07
CA ARG A 257 15.57 -30.25 25.30
C ARG A 257 16.04 -31.67 25.02
N ALA A 258 15.51 -32.32 23.98
CA ALA A 258 15.91 -33.67 23.58
C ALA A 258 17.37 -33.71 23.08
N THR A 259 17.79 -32.74 22.27
CA THR A 259 19.17 -32.63 21.79
C THR A 259 20.15 -32.31 22.92
N MET A 260 19.77 -31.47 23.89
CA MET A 260 20.57 -31.22 25.08
C MET A 260 20.75 -32.48 25.96
N LYS A 261 19.69 -33.27 26.15
CA LYS A 261 19.78 -34.55 26.88
C LYS A 261 20.66 -35.58 26.17
N GLN A 262 20.57 -35.69 24.85
CA GLN A 262 21.45 -36.56 24.06
C GLN A 262 22.92 -36.13 24.20
N ARG A 263 23.20 -34.82 24.11
CA ARG A 263 24.56 -34.28 24.32
C ARG A 263 25.10 -34.55 25.73
N ALA A 264 24.27 -34.42 26.76
CA ALA A 264 24.67 -34.74 28.14
C ALA A 264 25.00 -36.24 28.32
N SER A 265 24.21 -37.13 27.72
CA SER A 265 24.45 -38.59 27.80
C SER A 265 25.73 -39.07 27.08
N ILE A 266 26.24 -38.27 26.14
CA ILE A 266 27.53 -38.52 25.48
C ILE A 266 28.70 -38.11 26.39
N PHE A 267 28.49 -37.13 27.27
CA PHE A 267 29.50 -36.63 28.22
C PHE A 267 29.56 -37.42 29.53
N GLU A 268 28.48 -38.11 29.91
CA GLU A 268 28.40 -38.94 31.12
C GLU A 268 28.90 -40.38 30.95
N LYS A 269 29.34 -40.81 29.75
CA LYS A 269 30.01 -42.10 29.61
C LYS A 269 31.39 -42.02 30.29
N PRO A 270 31.61 -42.70 31.43
CA PRO A 270 32.92 -42.71 32.07
C PRO A 270 33.89 -43.51 31.20
N LYS A 271 35.14 -43.04 31.13
CA LYS A 271 36.27 -43.85 30.67
C LYS A 271 36.57 -44.97 31.66
#